data_AF-A0AAV3Z344-F1
#
_entry.id   AF-A0AAV3Z344-F1
#
_cell.length_a   1.000
_cell.length_b   1.000
_cell.length_c   1.000
_cell.angle_alpha   90.00
_cell.angle_beta   90.00
_cell.angle_gamma   90.00
#
_symmetry.space_group_name_H-M   'P 1'
#
loop_
_entity.id
_entity.type
_entity.pdbx_description
1 polymer ?
#
loop_
_entity_poly.entity_id
_entity_poly.type
_entity_poly.pdbx_seq_one_letter_code
_entity_poly.pdbx_strand_id
1 'polypeptide(L)'
;MWPYIGEFVEKILRESVEPSVRKSLPAALQSFKFSTIDLGDIPPRTGGIKVYSQLKRDEIYMDLELNYSSDCDIAVNIKGINAGIKDFRVNNSLVFFWFFFHYTDKGMAT
;
A
#
# COMPACT_ATOMS: atom_id res chain seq x y z
N MET A 1 13.57 6.74 5.51
CA MET A 1 12.15 6.88 5.10
C MET A 1 11.45 5.52 5.02
N TRP A 2 12.04 4.52 4.37
CA TRP A 2 11.53 3.14 4.30
C TRP A 2 11.09 2.51 5.64
N PRO A 3 11.85 2.60 6.76
CA PRO A 3 11.39 2.04 8.04
C PRO A 3 10.08 2.67 8.54
N TYR A 4 9.88 3.99 8.35
CA TYR A 4 8.62 4.66 8.71
C TYR A 4 7.45 4.22 7.82
N ILE A 5 7.72 3.96 6.53
CA ILE A 5 6.72 3.38 5.62
C ILE A 5 6.39 1.96 6.09
N GLY A 6 7.38 1.20 6.54
CA GLY A 6 7.18 -0.13 7.10
C GLY A 6 6.25 -0.13 8.31
N GLU A 7 6.53 0.72 9.30
CA GLU A 7 5.67 0.90 10.48
C GLU A 7 4.25 1.33 10.09
N PHE A 8 4.12 2.23 9.11
CA PHE A 8 2.81 2.70 8.64
C PHE A 8 2.02 1.58 7.94
N VAL A 9 2.67 0.78 7.10
CA VAL A 9 2.04 -0.37 6.43
C VAL A 9 1.66 -1.44 7.45
N GLU A 10 2.51 -1.71 8.45
CA GLU A 10 2.16 -2.62 9.55
C GLU A 10 0.88 -2.16 10.25
N LYS A 11 0.80 -0.86 10.57
CA LYS A 11 -0.37 -0.27 11.20
C LYS A 11 -1.62 -0.43 10.34
N ILE A 12 -1.55 -0.15 9.03
CA ILE A 12 -2.67 -0.33 8.11
C ILE A 12 -3.11 -1.79 8.05
N LEU A 13 -2.15 -2.71 7.95
CA LEU A 13 -2.44 -4.14 7.87
C LEU A 13 -3.20 -4.61 9.12
N ARG A 14 -2.77 -4.18 10.31
CA ARG A 14 -3.41 -4.55 11.58
C ARG A 14 -4.75 -3.84 11.81
N GLU A 15 -4.82 -2.55 11.54
CA GLU A 15 -5.99 -1.73 11.92
C GLU A 15 -7.11 -1.76 10.87
N SER A 16 -6.77 -1.97 9.59
CA SER A 16 -7.73 -1.90 8.49
C SER A 16 -7.89 -3.24 7.77
N VAL A 17 -6.77 -3.89 7.41
CA VAL A 17 -6.84 -5.12 6.60
C VAL A 17 -7.26 -6.33 7.43
N GLU A 18 -6.71 -6.54 8.64
CA GLU A 18 -7.17 -7.64 9.52
C GLU A 18 -8.68 -7.63 9.75
N PRO A 19 -9.32 -6.53 10.22
CA PRO A 19 -10.76 -6.55 10.46
C PRO A 19 -11.56 -6.73 9.16
N SER A 20 -11.07 -6.22 8.04
CA SER A 20 -11.71 -6.42 6.74
C SER A 20 -11.64 -7.88 6.29
N VAL A 21 -10.48 -8.52 6.41
CA VAL A 21 -10.26 -9.93 6.09
C VAL A 21 -11.09 -10.82 7.01
N ARG A 22 -11.14 -10.53 8.32
CA ARG A 22 -11.99 -11.28 9.27
C ARG A 22 -13.48 -11.19 8.91
N LYS A 23 -13.95 -10.05 8.41
CA LYS A 23 -15.35 -9.87 7.98
C LYS A 23 -15.65 -10.62 6.69
N SER A 24 -14.71 -10.64 5.76
CA SER A 24 -14.86 -11.28 4.45
C SER A 24 -14.67 -12.80 4.48
N LEU A 25 -13.95 -13.32 5.47
CA LEU A 25 -13.70 -14.75 5.61
C LEU A 25 -14.84 -15.49 6.35
N PRO A 26 -15.09 -16.77 6.00
CA PRO A 26 -16.08 -17.61 6.70
C PRO A 26 -15.79 -17.70 8.21
N ALA A 27 -16.84 -17.97 9.02
CA ALA A 27 -16.75 -18.09 10.48
C ALA A 27 -15.61 -19.02 10.98
N ALA A 28 -15.21 -20.00 10.16
CA ALA A 28 -14.10 -20.89 10.45
C ALA A 28 -12.72 -20.19 10.50
N LEU A 29 -12.52 -19.06 9.79
CA LEU A 29 -11.24 -18.36 9.64
C LEU A 29 -11.25 -16.93 10.23
N GLN A 30 -12.28 -16.57 11.00
CA GLN A 30 -12.41 -15.26 11.65
C GLN A 30 -11.33 -14.95 12.70
N SER A 31 -10.54 -15.93 13.13
CA SER A 31 -9.42 -15.72 14.04
C SER A 31 -8.13 -15.27 13.34
N PHE A 32 -8.21 -14.81 12.09
CA PHE A 32 -7.07 -14.33 11.31
C PHE A 32 -6.30 -13.24 12.06
N LYS A 33 -4.99 -13.39 12.22
CA LYS A 33 -4.10 -12.40 12.83
C LYS A 33 -2.78 -12.37 12.08
N PHE A 34 -2.20 -11.19 11.87
CA PHE A 34 -0.81 -11.10 11.42
C PHE A 34 0.13 -11.37 12.60
N SER A 35 1.00 -12.36 12.49
CA SER A 35 2.02 -12.66 13.50
C SER A 35 3.29 -11.85 13.26
N THR A 36 3.81 -11.89 12.03
CA THR A 36 5.02 -11.16 11.63
C THR A 36 4.68 -10.34 10.39
N ILE A 37 5.07 -9.08 10.38
CA ILE A 37 4.95 -8.20 9.21
C ILE A 37 6.33 -7.59 9.02
N ASP A 38 7.09 -8.14 8.08
CA ASP A 38 8.36 -7.58 7.67
C ASP A 38 8.32 -7.33 6.16
N LEU A 39 8.60 -6.10 5.75
CA LEU A 39 8.67 -5.69 4.35
C LEU A 39 10.09 -5.85 3.78
N GLY A 40 11.05 -6.28 4.59
CA GLY A 40 12.45 -6.38 4.21
C GLY A 40 13.11 -5.01 4.11
N ASP A 41 14.43 -5.03 4.03
CA ASP A 41 15.26 -3.82 4.14
C ASP A 41 15.38 -3.04 2.82
N ILE A 42 14.95 -3.65 1.71
CA ILE A 42 15.12 -3.09 0.37
C ILE A 42 13.83 -2.37 -0.05
N PRO A 43 13.84 -1.02 -0.17
CA PRO A 43 12.69 -0.29 -0.66
C PRO A 43 12.39 -0.62 -2.13
N PRO A 44 11.13 -0.47 -2.57
CA PRO A 44 10.75 -0.63 -3.97
C PRO A 44 11.54 0.34 -4.85
N ARG A 45 11.97 -0.16 -6.00
CA ARG A 45 12.61 0.66 -7.02
C ARG A 45 11.54 1.29 -7.90
N THR A 46 11.58 2.62 -8.00
CA THR A 46 10.81 3.36 -9.01
C THR A 46 11.50 3.21 -10.36
N GLY A 47 10.78 2.69 -11.35
CA GLY A 47 11.20 2.62 -12.74
C GLY A 47 10.98 3.95 -13.46
N GLY A 48 10.36 3.90 -14.65
CA GLY A 48 10.00 5.08 -15.40
C GLY A 48 8.86 5.86 -14.75
N ILE A 49 8.98 7.19 -14.71
CA ILE A 49 7.90 8.11 -14.32
C ILE A 49 7.48 8.86 -15.59
N LYS A 50 6.21 8.74 -15.98
CA LYS A 50 5.64 9.52 -17.09
C LYS A 50 4.60 10.47 -16.53
N VAL A 51 4.82 11.77 -16.74
CA VAL A 51 3.87 12.81 -16.31
C VAL A 51 3.22 13.40 -17.55
N TYR A 52 1.90 13.31 -17.64
CA TYR A 52 1.13 13.96 -18.69
C TYR A 52 0.56 15.26 -18.12
N SER A 53 1.10 16.38 -18.59
CA SER A 53 0.71 17.73 -18.18
C SER A 53 -0.25 18.42 -19.16
N GLN A 54 -0.64 17.74 -20.25
CA GLN A 54 -1.31 18.38 -21.40
C GLN A 54 -2.79 18.01 -21.57
N LEU A 55 -3.40 17.30 -20.62
CA LEU A 55 -4.77 16.77 -20.80
C LEU A 55 -5.88 17.76 -20.40
N LYS A 56 -5.63 18.71 -19.48
CA LYS A 56 -6.49 19.86 -19.11
C LYS A 56 -5.75 20.81 -18.17
N ARG A 57 -6.22 22.06 -18.04
CA ARG A 57 -5.52 23.17 -17.35
C ARG A 57 -5.22 22.96 -15.85
N ASP A 58 -5.73 21.91 -15.22
CA ASP A 58 -5.59 21.67 -13.77
C ASP A 58 -5.45 20.16 -13.42
N GLU A 59 -5.07 19.32 -14.38
CA GLU A 59 -4.97 17.87 -14.18
C GLU A 59 -3.54 17.39 -14.46
N ILE A 60 -2.95 16.70 -13.48
CA ILE A 60 -1.66 16.02 -13.64
C ILE A 60 -1.94 14.52 -13.61
N TYR A 61 -1.66 13.84 -14.72
CA TYR A 61 -1.65 12.39 -14.77
C TYR A 61 -0.22 11.91 -14.62
N MET A 62 0.02 10.99 -13.70
CA MET A 62 1.34 10.41 -13.49
C MET A 62 1.26 8.89 -13.55
N ASP A 63 1.97 8.29 -14.51
CA ASP A 63 2.25 6.86 -14.50
C ASP A 63 3.56 6.64 -13.73
N LEU A 64 3.47 5.89 -12.65
CA LEU A 64 4.59 5.48 -11.82
C LEU A 64 4.78 3.96 -11.96
N GLU A 65 5.91 3.55 -12.52
CA GLU A 65 6.32 2.16 -12.52
C GLU A 65 7.01 1.81 -11.19
N LEU A 66 6.44 0.88 -10.42
CA LEU A 66 7.05 0.39 -9.18
C LEU A 66 7.43 -1.07 -9.31
N ASN A 67 8.71 -1.34 -9.07
CA ASN A 67 9.27 -2.69 -9.02
C ASN A 67 9.70 -3.01 -7.59
N TYR A 68 8.96 -3.90 -6.95
CA TYR A 68 9.25 -4.39 -5.61
C TYR A 68 9.77 -5.82 -5.66
N SER A 69 11.05 -5.97 -5.30
CA SER A 69 11.73 -7.26 -5.19
C SER A 69 12.50 -7.25 -3.87
N SER A 70 11.79 -7.56 -2.79
CA SER A 70 12.32 -7.63 -1.43
C SER A 70 12.02 -9.01 -0.84
N ASP A 71 12.84 -9.42 0.12
CA ASP A 71 12.71 -10.64 0.94
C ASP A 71 11.68 -10.48 2.05
N CYS A 72 10.51 -9.92 1.73
CA CYS A 72 9.50 -9.67 2.74
C CYS A 72 9.04 -10.99 3.38
N ASP A 73 8.82 -10.96 4.70
CA ASP A 73 8.27 -12.07 5.47
C ASP A 73 6.99 -11.62 6.15
N ILE A 74 5.86 -12.04 5.60
CA ILE A 74 4.54 -11.75 6.18
C ILE A 74 3.95 -13.08 6.64
N ALA A 75 3.87 -13.25 7.96
CA ALA A 75 3.30 -14.42 8.60
C ALA A 75 1.93 -14.12 9.20
N VAL A 76 1.02 -15.06 9.03
CA VAL A 76 -0.37 -15.02 9.48
C VAL A 76 -0.64 -16.25 10.33
N ASN A 77 -1.39 -16.08 11.42
CA ASN A 77 -1.94 -17.17 12.21
C ASN A 77 -3.47 -17.23 12.07
N ILE A 78 -4.00 -18.44 11.82
CA ILE A 78 -5.43 -18.71 11.84
C ILE A 78 -5.67 -19.98 12.67
N LYS A 79 -6.34 -19.85 13.82
CA LYS A 79 -6.68 -20.97 14.72
C LYS A 79 -5.51 -21.91 15.04
N GLY A 80 -4.30 -21.37 15.20
CA GLY A 80 -3.10 -22.16 15.50
C GLY A 80 -2.38 -22.72 14.27
N ILE A 81 -2.93 -22.56 13.07
CA ILE A 81 -2.21 -22.82 11.82
C ILE A 81 -1.44 -21.54 11.46
N ASN A 82 -0.11 -21.65 11.40
CA ASN A 82 0.76 -20.60 10.86
C ASN A 82 0.85 -20.77 9.34
N ALA A 83 0.45 -19.73 8.61
CA ALA A 83 0.64 -19.60 7.17
C ALA A 83 1.50 -18.37 6.92
N GLY A 84 2.59 -18.51 6.18
CA GLY A 84 3.49 -17.42 5.85
C GLY A 84 3.61 -17.22 4.34
N ILE A 85 3.71 -15.97 3.93
CA ILE A 85 4.12 -15.59 2.58
C ILE A 85 5.59 -15.21 2.70
N LYS A 86 6.45 -16.05 2.12
CA LYS A 86 7.86 -15.74 1.90
C LYS A 86 8.04 -15.48 0.41
N ASP A 87 8.74 -14.40 0.08
CA ASP A 87 8.97 -13.90 -1.29
C ASP A 87 7.72 -13.33 -1.98
N PHE A 88 7.45 -12.04 -1.75
CA PHE A 88 6.42 -11.29 -2.48
C PHE A 88 7.06 -10.44 -3.58
N ARG A 89 6.70 -10.71 -4.84
CA ARG A 89 7.11 -9.88 -5.99
C ARG A 89 5.89 -9.19 -6.57
N VAL A 90 5.96 -7.86 -6.63
CA VAL A 90 4.93 -7.05 -7.28
C VAL A 90 5.59 -6.22 -8.37
N ASN A 91 5.17 -6.48 -9.60
CA ASN A 91 5.47 -5.67 -10.77
C ASN A 91 4.14 -5.02 -11.17
N ASN A 92 3.95 -3.74 -10.88
CA ASN A 92 2.71 -3.06 -11.21
C ASN A 92 2.95 -1.62 -11.68
N SER A 93 2.10 -1.17 -12.60
CA SER A 93 2.02 0.24 -13.00
C SER A 93 0.94 0.92 -12.15
N LEU A 94 1.33 1.91 -11.36
CA LEU A 94 0.40 2.74 -10.60
C LEU A 94 0.14 4.03 -11.38
N VAL A 95 -1.12 4.25 -11.75
CA VAL A 95 -1.56 5.51 -12.34
C VAL A 95 -2.09 6.38 -11.21
N PHE A 96 -1.36 7.44 -10.88
CA PHE A 96 -1.80 8.43 -9.91
C PHE A 96 -2.59 9.53 -10.62
N PHE A 97 -3.86 9.66 -10.26
CA PHE A 97 -4.75 10.71 -10.73
C PHE A 97 -4.94 11.73 -9.62
N TRP A 98 -4.31 12.90 -9.76
CA TRP A 98 -4.44 13.96 -8.77
C TRP A 98 -5.56 14.91 -9.16
N PHE A 99 -6.73 14.76 -8.54
CA PHE A 99 -7.77 15.78 -8.55
C PHE A 99 -7.67 16.59 -7.25
N PHE A 100 -7.46 17.89 -7.37
CA PHE A 100 -7.59 18.95 -6.36
C PHE A 100 -6.52 19.13 -5.29
N PHE A 101 -5.66 20.13 -5.53
CA PHE A 101 -5.15 21.07 -4.50
C PHE A 101 -5.52 22.52 -4.84
N HIS A 102 -6.61 22.74 -5.58
CA HIS A 102 -7.06 24.08 -5.95
C HIS A 102 -8.30 24.56 -5.16
N TYR A 103 -8.61 23.93 -4.01
CA TYR A 103 -9.70 24.34 -3.12
C TYR A 103 -9.25 24.73 -1.70
N THR A 104 -8.01 25.22 -1.54
CA THR A 104 -7.55 25.78 -0.26
C THR A 104 -6.87 27.14 -0.36
N ASP A 105 -6.97 27.85 -1.49
CA ASP A 105 -6.42 29.21 -1.65
C ASP A 105 -7.44 30.26 -2.10
N LYS A 106 -8.73 29.90 -2.24
CA LYS A 106 -9.82 30.85 -2.56
C LYS A 106 -10.88 31.01 -1.47
N GLY A 107 -10.63 30.45 -0.28
CA GLY A 107 -11.57 30.48 0.86
C GLY A 107 -11.17 31.40 2.03
N MET A 108 -10.09 32.18 1.92
CA MET A 108 -9.67 33.15 2.95
C MET A 108 -9.18 34.46 2.31
N ALA A 109 -10.06 35.14 1.58
CA ALA A 109 -9.93 36.57 1.31
C ALA A 109 -11.28 37.14 0.87
N THR A 110 -12.16 37.35 1.86
CA THR A 110 -13.08 38.50 2.05
C THR A 110 -14.15 38.11 3.06
#